data_AF-A0A453ECN6-F1
#
_entry.id   AF-A0A453ECN6-F1
#
_cell.length_a   1.000
_cell.length_b   1.000
_cell.length_c   1.000
_cell.angle_alpha   90.00
_cell.angle_beta   90.00
_cell.angle_gamma   90.00
#
_symmetry.space_group_name_H-M   'P 1'
#
loop_
_entity.id
_entity.type
_entity.pdbx_description
1 polymer ?
#
loop_
_entity_poly.entity_id
_entity_poly.type
_entity_poly.pdbx_seq_one_letter_code
_entity_poly.pdbx_strand_id
1 'polypeptide(L)'
;CCVASSARPGVVASSGEDGCLCWFDLRTKDVLLTIEAANKPISSICFKSGNEDHVYISAGNEILSFDIRMGSQSKPLETYNYNRDEINQRLLSVLKAILLLQMTVGMLRLSIPLKSACTKD
;
A
#
# COMPACT_ATOMS: atom_id res chain seq x y z
N CYS A 1 2.28 3.51 -4.96
CA CYS A 1 1.05 4.09 -4.35
C CYS A 1 1.36 4.77 -3.02
N CYS A 2 0.47 5.64 -2.50
CA CYS A 2 0.65 6.26 -1.18
C CYS A 2 -0.67 6.38 -0.41
N VAL A 3 -0.59 6.43 0.91
CA VAL A 3 -1.72 6.62 1.82
C VAL A 3 -1.30 7.50 3.00
N ALA A 4 -2.13 8.50 3.33
CA ALA A 4 -1.91 9.36 4.48
C ALA A 4 -2.52 8.73 5.75
N SER A 5 -1.79 8.83 6.85
CA SER A 5 -2.26 8.34 8.15
C SER A 5 -3.33 9.27 8.70
N SER A 6 -4.46 8.70 9.12
CA SER A 6 -5.50 9.44 9.84
C SER A 6 -5.20 9.49 11.34
N ALA A 7 -4.51 8.48 11.87
CA ALA A 7 -4.15 8.39 13.29
C ALA A 7 -2.91 9.21 13.65
N ARG A 8 -2.00 9.45 12.70
CA ARG A 8 -0.76 10.21 12.86
C ARG A 8 -0.69 11.33 11.81
N PRO A 9 -1.29 12.51 12.10
CA PRO A 9 -1.27 13.63 11.18
C PRO A 9 0.15 14.03 10.77
N GLY A 10 0.37 14.18 9.46
CA GLY A 10 1.69 14.48 8.89
C GLY A 10 2.51 13.23 8.52
N VAL A 11 2.05 12.03 8.85
CA VAL A 11 2.70 10.78 8.41
C VAL A 11 2.03 10.27 7.13
N VAL A 12 2.87 9.93 6.15
CA VAL A 12 2.44 9.27 4.89
C VAL A 12 3.23 7.99 4.69
N ALA A 13 2.53 6.94 4.28
CA ALA A 13 3.16 5.71 3.80
C ALA A 13 3.12 5.68 2.26
N SER A 14 4.21 5.22 1.65
CA SER A 14 4.31 5.04 0.21
C SER A 14 4.93 3.70 -0.16
N SER A 15 4.74 3.31 -1.41
CA SER A 15 5.26 2.08 -2.01
C SER A 15 5.50 2.26 -3.50
N GLY A 16 6.44 1.50 -4.06
CA GLY A 16 6.88 1.66 -5.46
C GLY A 16 7.15 0.36 -6.22
N GLU A 17 7.74 0.50 -7.40
CA GLU A 17 8.16 -0.63 -8.25
C GLU A 17 9.26 -1.49 -7.63
N ASP A 18 10.03 -0.95 -6.69
CA ASP A 18 11.13 -1.62 -5.99
C ASP A 18 10.65 -2.60 -4.90
N GLY A 19 9.35 -2.64 -4.61
CA GLY A 19 8.78 -3.51 -3.59
C GLY A 19 9.01 -3.02 -2.15
N CYS A 20 9.46 -1.78 -1.98
CA CYS A 20 9.67 -1.17 -0.68
C CYS A 20 8.40 -0.47 -0.17
N LEU A 21 8.25 -0.46 1.16
CA LEU A 21 7.31 0.40 1.88
C LEU A 21 8.10 1.45 2.65
N CYS A 22 7.74 2.72 2.49
CA CYS A 22 8.42 3.82 3.15
C CYS A 22 7.42 4.69 3.92
N TRP A 23 7.72 5.03 5.17
CA TRP A 23 7.01 6.02 5.98
C TRP A 23 7.80 7.31 6.05
N PHE A 24 7.10 8.42 5.91
CA PHE A 24 7.68 9.76 5.95
C PHE A 24 6.96 10.59 7.00
N ASP A 25 7.72 11.39 7.73
CA ASP A 25 7.18 12.54 8.46
C ASP A 25 7.26 13.77 7.55
N LEU A 26 6.13 14.27 7.09
CA LEU A 26 6.08 15.43 6.21
C LEU A 26 6.46 16.75 6.92
N ARG A 27 6.41 16.79 8.26
CA ARG A 27 6.81 17.98 9.03
C ARG A 27 8.32 18.11 9.08
N THR A 28 9.03 17.01 9.35
CA THR A 28 10.50 17.01 9.42
C THR A 28 11.15 16.73 8.07
N LYS A 29 10.40 16.16 7.12
CA LYS A 29 10.84 15.69 5.80
C LYS A 29 11.78 14.49 5.87
N ASP A 30 11.72 13.73 6.95
CA ASP A 30 12.54 12.53 7.16
C ASP A 30 11.80 11.25 6.82
N VAL A 31 12.59 10.22 6.50
CA VAL A 31 12.11 8.83 6.41
C VAL A 31 12.10 8.23 7.81
N LEU A 32 10.93 7.81 8.27
CA LEU A 32 10.76 7.17 9.58
C LEU A 32 11.08 5.68 9.54
N LEU A 33 10.71 5.02 8.44
CA LEU A 33 10.80 3.57 8.31
C LEU A 33 10.82 3.16 6.84
N THR A 34 11.69 2.23 6.49
CA THR A 34 11.68 1.53 5.20
C THR A 34 11.63 0.03 5.44
N ILE A 35 10.74 -0.67 4.74
CA ILE A 35 10.60 -2.13 4.78
C ILE A 35 10.73 -2.66 3.34
N GLU A 36 11.66 -3.58 3.12
CA GLU A 36 11.74 -4.36 1.88
C GLU A 36 10.65 -5.44 1.89
N ALA A 37 9.45 -5.05 1.48
CA ALA A 37 8.24 -5.81 1.75
C ALA A 37 7.97 -6.92 0.72
N ALA A 38 8.34 -6.71 -0.54
CA ALA A 38 8.13 -7.68 -1.61
C ALA A 38 9.25 -7.62 -2.65
N ASN A 39 9.44 -8.70 -3.39
CA ASN A 39 10.32 -8.76 -4.57
C ASN A 39 9.59 -8.43 -5.88
N LYS A 40 8.41 -7.80 -5.78
CA LYS A 40 7.53 -7.44 -6.90
C LYS A 40 7.01 -6.01 -6.69
N PRO A 41 6.63 -5.30 -7.77
CA PRO A 41 6.01 -3.99 -7.67
C PRO A 41 4.77 -4.00 -6.77
N ILE A 42 4.69 -3.02 -5.87
CA ILE A 42 3.52 -2.86 -4.99
C ILE A 42 2.49 -2.00 -5.71
N SER A 43 1.34 -2.60 -5.99
CA SER A 43 0.25 -1.97 -6.74
C SER A 43 -0.74 -1.21 -5.85
N SER A 44 -0.71 -1.46 -4.53
CA SER A 44 -1.59 -0.80 -3.55
C SER A 44 -1.11 -0.99 -2.11
N ILE A 45 -1.46 -0.03 -1.26
CA ILE A 45 -1.23 -0.02 0.18
C ILE A 45 -2.49 0.46 0.91
N CYS A 46 -2.80 -0.14 2.06
CA CYS A 46 -3.93 0.25 2.90
C CYS A 46 -3.60 0.07 4.38
N PHE A 47 -4.02 1.00 5.23
CA PHE A 47 -4.01 0.81 6.68
C PHE A 47 -5.19 -0.05 7.12
N LYS A 48 -4.98 -0.90 8.13
CA LYS A 48 -6.09 -1.59 8.80
C LYS A 48 -6.92 -0.55 9.57
N SER A 49 -8.23 -0.52 9.30
CA SER A 49 -9.14 0.38 10.00
C SER A 49 -9.07 0.17 11.52
N GLY A 50 -8.97 1.27 12.27
CA GLY A 50 -8.81 1.27 13.73
C GLY A 50 -7.41 0.88 14.24
N ASN A 51 -6.49 0.46 13.36
CA ASN A 51 -5.10 0.17 13.73
C ASN A 51 -4.15 0.39 12.54
N GLU A 52 -3.67 1.62 12.39
CA GLU A 52 -2.74 1.98 11.30
C GLU A 52 -1.30 1.52 11.53
N ASP A 53 -1.00 0.79 12.63
CA ASP A 53 0.26 0.04 12.73
C ASP A 53 0.22 -1.23 11.87
N HIS A 54 -0.98 -1.75 11.57
CA HIS A 54 -1.16 -2.85 10.63
C HIS A 54 -1.44 -2.32 9.23
N VAL A 55 -0.67 -2.79 8.26
CA VAL A 55 -0.83 -2.44 6.85
C VAL A 55 -1.00 -3.67 5.98
N TYR A 56 -1.75 -3.49 4.90
CA TYR A 56 -1.85 -4.47 3.83
C TYR A 56 -1.29 -3.88 2.54
N ILE A 57 -0.58 -4.72 1.79
CA ILE A 57 -0.09 -4.37 0.46
C ILE A 57 -0.52 -5.42 -0.55
N SER A 58 -0.66 -5.01 -1.81
CA SER A 58 -0.78 -5.94 -2.92
C SER A 58 0.46 -5.89 -3.80
N ALA A 59 1.04 -7.05 -4.07
CA ALA A 59 2.20 -7.21 -4.94
C ALA A 59 2.00 -8.45 -5.82
N GLY A 60 1.84 -8.25 -7.13
CA GLY A 60 1.45 -9.32 -8.05
C GLY A 60 0.12 -9.98 -7.65
N ASN A 61 0.14 -11.30 -7.45
CA ASN A 61 -0.99 -12.12 -7.03
C ASN A 61 -1.07 -12.33 -5.50
N GLU A 62 -0.29 -11.56 -4.75
CA GLU A 62 -0.21 -11.67 -3.30
C GLU A 62 -0.79 -10.42 -2.62
N ILE A 63 -1.39 -10.66 -1.47
CA ILE A 63 -1.67 -9.65 -0.45
C ILE A 63 -0.83 -10.01 0.77
N LEU A 64 -0.02 -9.06 1.23
CA LEU A 64 0.85 -9.23 2.39
C LEU A 64 0.38 -8.29 3.50
N SER A 65 0.41 -8.76 4.74
CA SER A 65 0.14 -7.92 5.92
C SER A 65 1.41 -7.71 6.74
N PHE A 66 1.57 -6.51 7.30
CA PHE A 66 2.72 -6.16 8.13
C PHE A 66 2.25 -5.40 9.37
N ASP A 67 3.00 -5.57 10.46
CA ASP A 67 2.98 -4.65 11.60
C ASP A 67 4.25 -3.80 11.56
N ILE A 68 4.07 -2.49 11.40
CA ILE A 68 5.19 -1.55 11.23
C ILE A 68 6.03 -1.40 12.50
N ARG A 69 5.47 -1.76 13.68
CA ARG A 69 6.18 -1.71 14.96
C ARG A 69 7.31 -2.74 15.02
N MET A 70 7.29 -3.73 14.13
CA MET A 70 8.37 -4.69 13.98
C MET A 70 9.61 -4.12 13.25
N GLY A 71 9.51 -2.88 12.74
CA GLY A 71 10.65 -2.16 12.15
C GLY A 71 11.02 -2.62 10.74
N SER A 72 12.21 -2.22 10.29
CA SER A 72 12.64 -2.33 8.88
C SER A 72 12.86 -3.77 8.40
N GLN A 73 13.15 -4.68 9.32
CA GLN A 73 13.36 -6.11 9.05
C GLN A 73 12.07 -6.94 9.22
N SER A 74 10.92 -6.27 9.24
CA SER A 74 9.62 -6.91 9.40
C SER A 74 9.35 -7.85 8.21
N LYS A 75 9.01 -9.10 8.54
CA LYS A 75 8.49 -10.06 7.56
C LYS A 75 6.98 -9.97 7.50
N PRO A 76 6.34 -10.37 6.38
CA PRO A 76 4.89 -10.44 6.32
C PRO A 76 4.34 -11.29 7.48
N LEU A 77 3.35 -10.77 8.20
CA LEU A 77 2.60 -11.51 9.21
C LEU A 77 1.72 -12.57 8.56
N GLU A 78 1.05 -12.18 7.48
CA GLU A 78 0.19 -13.05 6.69
C GLU A 78 0.47 -12.82 5.20
N THR A 79 0.41 -13.90 4.43
CA THR A 79 0.52 -13.88 2.98
C THR A 79 -0.69 -14.57 2.39
N TYR A 80 -1.40 -13.87 1.53
CA TYR A 80 -2.59 -14.36 0.88
C TYR A 80 -2.39 -14.38 -0.62
N ASN A 81 -2.47 -15.55 -1.22
CA ASN A 81 -2.47 -15.70 -2.67
C ASN A 81 -3.90 -15.58 -3.20
N TYR A 82 -4.10 -14.73 -4.20
CA TYR A 82 -5.37 -14.66 -4.91
C TYR A 82 -5.16 -14.99 -6.38
N ASN A 83 -5.99 -15.91 -6.88
CA ASN A 83 -6.09 -16.12 -8.30
C ASN A 83 -7.09 -15.09 -8.84
N ARG A 84 -6.74 -14.40 -9.93
CA ARG A 84 -7.63 -13.41 -10.54
C ARG A 84 -8.93 -14.07 -11.04
N ASP A 85 -8.89 -15.37 -11.33
CA ASP A 85 -10.02 -16.16 -11.82
C ASP A 85 -10.90 -16.71 -10.68
N GLU A 86 -10.39 -16.82 -9.46
CA GLU A 86 -11.12 -17.36 -8.29
C GLU A 86 -10.82 -16.54 -7.04
N ILE A 87 -11.73 -15.63 -6.69
CA ILE A 87 -11.66 -14.89 -5.42
C ILE A 87 -12.19 -15.78 -4.30
N ASN A 88 -11.30 -16.30 -3.46
CA ASN A 88 -11.67 -17.08 -2.28
C ASN A 88 -12.48 -16.22 -1.28
N GLN A 89 -13.63 -16.71 -0.80
CA GLN A 89 -14.52 -15.95 0.10
C GLN A 89 -13.86 -15.46 1.40
N ARG A 90 -12.85 -16.18 1.93
CA ARG A 90 -12.06 -15.74 3.10
C ARG A 90 -11.26 -14.47 2.83
N LEU A 91 -10.91 -14.25 1.57
CA LEU A 91 -10.14 -13.11 1.14
C LEU A 91 -11.01 -11.87 0.95
N LEU A 92 -12.33 -12.03 0.80
CA LEU A 92 -13.26 -10.94 0.50
C LEU A 92 -13.29 -9.85 1.59
N SER A 93 -13.07 -10.18 2.86
CA SER A 93 -13.02 -9.17 3.94
C SER A 93 -11.74 -8.32 3.89
N VAL A 94 -10.59 -8.95 3.61
CA VAL A 94 -9.28 -8.28 3.47
C VAL A 94 -9.17 -7.55 2.13
N LEU A 95 -9.62 -8.20 1.05
CA LEU A 95 -9.74 -7.64 -0.29
C LEU A 95 -10.74 -6.50 -0.34
N LYS A 96 -11.82 -6.46 0.44
CA LYS A 96 -12.76 -5.31 0.38
C LYS A 96 -12.02 -3.98 0.54
N ALA A 97 -11.03 -3.90 1.43
CA ALA A 97 -10.23 -2.69 1.62
C ALA A 97 -9.31 -2.39 0.42
N ILE A 98 -8.63 -3.41 -0.14
CA ILE A 98 -7.68 -3.24 -1.25
C ILE A 98 -8.39 -3.13 -2.61
N LEU A 99 -9.42 -3.93 -2.85
CA LEU A 99 -10.30 -3.90 -4.01
C LEU A 99 -11.07 -2.59 -4.08
N LEU A 100 -11.52 -2.00 -2.95
CA LEU A 100 -12.05 -0.63 -2.98
C LEU A 100 -11.00 0.34 -3.52
N LEU A 101 -9.74 0.26 -3.06
CA LEU A 101 -8.67 1.12 -3.56
C LEU A 101 -8.35 0.88 -5.03
N GLN A 102 -8.29 -0.37 -5.48
CA GLN A 102 -8.14 -0.76 -6.90
C GLN A 102 -9.31 -0.28 -7.77
N MET A 103 -10.55 -0.33 -7.25
CA MET A 103 -11.73 0.22 -7.92
C MET A 103 -11.72 1.75 -7.89
N THR A 104 -11.16 2.40 -6.87
CA THR A 104 -11.06 3.87 -6.85
C THR A 104 -10.00 4.36 -7.84
N VAL A 105 -8.86 3.67 -8.01
CA VAL A 105 -7.87 4.01 -9.05
C VAL A 105 -8.32 3.58 -10.46
N GLY A 106 -9.13 2.53 -10.59
CA GLY A 106 -9.76 2.13 -11.86
C GLY A 106 -10.92 3.05 -12.28
N MET A 107 -11.66 3.60 -11.32
CA MET A 107 -12.77 4.54 -11.55
C MET A 107 -12.29 6.00 -11.64
N LEU A 108 -11.10 6.32 -11.11
CA LEU A 108 -10.39 7.57 -11.40
C LEU A 108 -9.66 7.54 -12.77
N ARG A 109 -9.87 6.49 -13.57
CA ARG A 109 -9.55 6.50 -15.01
C ARG A 109 -10.71 6.99 -15.89
N LEU A 110 -11.87 7.32 -15.31
CA LEU A 110 -12.86 8.18 -15.94
C LEU A 110 -12.91 9.53 -15.20
N SER A 111 -12.43 10.57 -15.88
CA SER A 111 -12.68 12.00 -15.58
C SER A 111 -11.69 12.74 -14.66
N ILE A 112 -10.38 12.69 -14.92
CA ILE A 112 -9.51 13.87 -14.68
C ILE A 112 -8.42 13.92 -15.78
N PRO A 113 -8.37 14.95 -16.65
CA PRO A 113 -7.24 15.12 -17.55
C PRO A 113 -6.06 15.71 -16.76
N LEU A 114 -5.19 14.85 -16.24
CA LEU A 114 -3.87 15.30 -15.79
C LEU A 114 -2.96 15.39 -17.02
N LYS A 115 -2.85 16.61 -17.55
CA LYS A 115 -1.79 17.00 -18.49
C LYS A 115 -0.44 16.58 -17.91
N SER A 116 0.37 15.99 -18.79
CA SER A 116 1.79 15.72 -18.60
C SER A 116 2.54 16.87 -17.93
N ALA A 117 3.35 16.58 -16.93
CA ALA A 117 4.48 17.42 -16.54
C ALA A 117 5.50 16.61 -15.72
N CYS A 118 6.42 15.94 -16.41
CA CYS A 118 7.82 15.89 -16.00
C CYS A 118 8.69 15.41 -17.17
N THR A 119 8.96 16.34 -18.09
CA THR A 119 10.17 16.36 -18.90
C THR A 119 11.08 17.42 -18.32
N LYS A 120 12.26 17.02 -17.82
CA LYS A 120 13.56 17.72 -17.74
C LYS A 120 14.58 16.65 -17.32
N ASP A 121 15.67 16.32 -18.00
CA ASP A 121 16.29 16.72 -19.26
C ASP A 121 16.81 15.45 -19.96
#